data_AF-A0A2V8R6M5-F1
#
_entry.id   AF-A0A2V8R6M5-F1
#
_cell.length_a   1.000
_cell.length_b   1.000
_cell.length_c   1.000
_cell.angle_alpha   90.00
_cell.angle_beta   90.00
_cell.angle_gamma   90.00
#
_symmetry.space_group_name_H-M   'P 1'
#
loop_
_entity.id
_entity.type
_entity.pdbx_description
1 polymer ?
#
loop_
_entity_poly.entity_id
_entity_poly.type
_entity_poly.pdbx_seq_one_letter_code
_entity_poly.pdbx_strand_id
1 'polypeptide(L)'
;MQSDSGQSVSVWMATAEMPSEPVLAEDERADVCVVGAGIAGMTTAYLLAREGKSVVVIDDGPVGGGMTGRTTAHLVNALDDRYFELERLHGERDSRLAAESHTAAINRVEVHERSAVCPHLGCVVGWNFLEKTWDCPCHGSRFDAYGKVFNGPANENLAPADE
;
A
#
# COMPACT_ATOMS: atom_id res chain seq x y z
N MET A 1 -5.72 -14.35 4.56
CA MET A 1 -5.70 -13.70 5.90
C MET A 1 -6.75 -14.37 6.78
N GLN A 2 -6.40 -14.95 7.95
CA GLN A 2 -7.42 -15.49 8.85
C GLN A 2 -8.10 -14.33 9.60
N SER A 3 -9.40 -14.42 9.87
CA SER A 3 -10.16 -13.36 10.54
C SER A 3 -10.53 -13.74 11.95
N ASP A 4 -10.39 -12.81 12.89
CA ASP A 4 -10.76 -12.94 14.30
C ASP A 4 -12.07 -12.23 14.66
N SER A 5 -12.72 -11.58 13.69
CA SER A 5 -13.88 -10.72 13.93
C SER A 5 -14.91 -10.78 12.79
N GLY A 6 -16.19 -10.53 13.09
CA GLY A 6 -17.27 -10.59 12.09
C GLY A 6 -17.54 -11.99 11.51
N GLN A 7 -18.67 -12.14 10.80
CA GLN A 7 -19.08 -13.43 10.22
C GLN A 7 -18.73 -13.57 8.72
N SER A 8 -18.44 -12.47 8.03
CA SER A 8 -18.21 -12.44 6.59
C SER A 8 -16.73 -12.49 6.23
N VAL A 9 -16.40 -13.23 5.16
CA VAL A 9 -15.06 -13.28 4.58
C VAL A 9 -15.00 -12.30 3.41
N SER A 10 -14.06 -11.35 3.44
CA SER A 10 -13.79 -10.42 2.33
C SER A 10 -12.93 -11.08 1.24
N VAL A 11 -12.85 -10.45 0.06
CA VAL A 11 -11.93 -10.90 -0.99
C VAL A 11 -10.48 -10.90 -0.51
N TRP A 12 -10.04 -9.89 0.24
CA TRP A 12 -8.69 -9.81 0.80
C TRP A 12 -8.41 -10.98 1.73
N MET A 13 -9.37 -11.33 2.58
CA MET A 13 -9.22 -12.46 3.50
C MET A 13 -9.11 -13.78 2.77
N ALA A 14 -9.92 -13.95 1.72
CA ALA A 14 -9.98 -15.17 0.92
C ALA A 14 -8.78 -15.35 -0.02
N THR A 15 -8.21 -14.27 -0.57
CA THR A 15 -7.22 -14.37 -1.66
C THR A 15 -5.83 -13.87 -1.29
N ALA A 16 -5.66 -13.07 -0.25
CA ALA A 16 -4.34 -12.57 0.14
C ALA A 16 -3.60 -13.59 1.02
N GLU A 17 -2.39 -13.94 0.56
CA GLU A 17 -1.39 -14.62 1.37
C GLU A 17 -0.73 -13.59 2.29
N MET A 18 -0.77 -13.85 3.60
CA MET A 18 -0.16 -12.98 4.60
C MET A 18 0.92 -13.77 5.35
N PRO A 19 2.03 -13.13 5.72
CA PRO A 19 3.02 -13.76 6.57
C PRO A 19 2.39 -14.18 7.90
N SER A 20 2.82 -15.33 8.40
CA SER A 20 2.50 -15.80 9.74
C SER A 20 3.73 -15.56 10.60
N GLU A 21 3.62 -14.64 11.54
CA GLU A 21 4.69 -14.37 12.49
C GLU A 21 4.54 -15.24 13.75
N PRO A 22 5.65 -15.65 14.38
CA PRO A 22 5.60 -16.37 15.63
C PRO A 22 5.01 -15.48 16.74
N VAL A 23 4.36 -16.11 17.71
CA VAL A 23 3.94 -15.43 18.94
C VAL A 23 5.19 -14.95 19.67
N LEU A 24 5.16 -13.71 20.15
CA LEU A 24 6.23 -13.13 20.95
C LEU A 24 6.43 -13.96 22.23
N ALA A 25 7.57 -14.65 22.32
CA ALA A 25 7.86 -15.59 23.41
C ALA A 25 8.68 -14.95 24.54
N GLU A 26 9.38 -13.87 24.25
CA GLU A 26 10.29 -13.18 25.16
C GLU A 26 10.26 -11.67 24.92
N ASP A 27 10.91 -10.92 25.82
CA ASP A 27 11.02 -9.47 25.71
C ASP A 27 11.92 -9.10 24.54
N GLU A 28 11.40 -8.28 23.63
CA GLU A 28 12.14 -7.76 22.48
C GLU A 28 12.48 -6.28 22.62
N ARG A 29 13.58 -5.85 21.98
CA ARG A 29 14.05 -4.46 22.01
C ARG A 29 14.12 -3.85 20.63
N ALA A 30 13.55 -2.65 20.50
CA ALA A 30 13.60 -1.83 19.29
C ALA A 30 13.55 -0.35 19.67
N ASP A 31 13.91 0.52 18.74
CA ASP A 31 13.76 1.97 18.90
C ASP A 31 12.28 2.35 19.05
N VAL A 32 11.40 1.64 18.34
CA VAL A 32 9.95 1.88 18.35
C VAL A 32 9.19 0.55 18.41
N CYS A 33 8.19 0.48 19.30
CA CYS A 33 7.17 -0.57 19.30
C CYS A 33 5.86 0.00 18.73
N VAL A 34 5.33 -0.63 17.68
CA VAL A 34 4.04 -0.29 17.06
C VAL A 34 3.00 -1.32 17.49
N VAL A 35 1.90 -0.84 18.07
CA VAL A 35 0.78 -1.69 18.48
C VAL A 35 -0.31 -1.65 17.41
N GLY A 36 -0.59 -2.80 16.81
CA GLY A 36 -1.53 -3.01 15.71
C GLY A 36 -0.85 -3.23 14.36
N ALA A 37 -0.97 -4.43 13.80
CA ALA A 37 -0.49 -4.85 12.48
C ALA A 37 -1.54 -4.63 11.37
N GLY A 38 -2.39 -3.61 11.52
CA GLY A 38 -3.23 -3.10 10.43
C GLY A 38 -2.46 -2.16 9.49
N ILE A 39 -3.12 -1.64 8.46
CA ILE A 39 -2.49 -0.76 7.45
C ILE A 39 -1.84 0.48 8.07
N ALA A 40 -2.44 1.06 9.10
CA ALA A 40 -1.89 2.21 9.80
C ALA A 40 -0.55 1.85 10.47
N GLY A 41 -0.53 0.82 11.32
CA GLY A 41 0.68 0.40 12.02
C GLY A 41 1.76 -0.13 11.09
N MET A 42 1.41 -0.91 10.06
CA MET A 42 2.36 -1.38 9.05
C MET A 42 2.97 -0.24 8.24
N THR A 43 2.17 0.78 7.88
CA THR A 43 2.68 1.97 7.19
C THR A 43 3.61 2.76 8.10
N THR A 44 3.24 2.96 9.37
CA THR A 44 4.11 3.60 10.37
C THR A 44 5.43 2.84 10.53
N ALA A 45 5.39 1.53 10.68
CA ALA A 45 6.58 0.70 10.82
C ALA A 45 7.48 0.77 9.58
N TYR A 46 6.90 0.69 8.38
CA TYR A 46 7.63 0.84 7.12
C TYR A 46 8.35 2.19 7.02
N LEU A 47 7.67 3.29 7.34
CA LEU A 47 8.26 4.63 7.26
C LEU A 47 9.39 4.82 8.28
N LEU A 48 9.20 4.35 9.52
CA LEU A 48 10.25 4.40 10.55
C LEU A 48 11.45 3.52 10.18
N ALA A 49 11.22 2.32 9.64
CA ALA A 49 12.28 1.44 9.16
C ALA A 49 13.07 2.08 8.00
N ARG A 50 12.40 2.80 7.08
CA ARG A 50 13.07 3.58 6.02
C ARG A 50 13.94 4.72 6.55
N GLU A 51 13.64 5.24 7.73
CA GLU A 51 14.47 6.22 8.44
C GLU A 51 15.57 5.55 9.29
N GLY A 52 15.77 4.23 9.15
CA GLY A 52 16.81 3.47 9.82
C GLY A 52 16.50 3.12 11.27
N LYS A 53 15.24 3.22 11.71
CA LYS A 53 14.82 2.77 13.05
C LYS A 53 14.63 1.27 13.07
N SER A 54 15.06 0.62 14.15
CA SER A 54 14.59 -0.72 14.50
C SER A 54 13.15 -0.63 15.01
N VAL A 55 12.26 -1.45 14.45
CA VAL A 55 10.82 -1.41 14.77
C VAL A 55 10.33 -2.82 15.05
N VAL A 56 9.59 -2.97 16.14
CA VAL A 56 8.79 -4.17 16.45
C VAL A 56 7.32 -3.82 16.28
N VAL A 57 6.58 -4.64 15.53
CA VAL A 57 5.13 -4.53 15.39
C VAL A 57 4.48 -5.68 16.14
N ILE A 58 3.54 -5.40 17.02
CA ILE A 58 2.76 -6.41 17.75
C ILE A 58 1.28 -6.24 17.48
N ASP A 59 0.56 -7.35 17.41
CA ASP A 59 -0.89 -7.41 17.23
C ASP A 59 -1.42 -8.60 18.04
N ASP A 60 -2.65 -8.50 18.55
CA ASP A 60 -3.31 -9.60 19.27
C ASP A 60 -3.98 -10.61 18.32
N GLY A 61 -4.03 -10.29 17.02
CA GLY A 61 -4.50 -11.13 15.94
C GLY A 61 -3.50 -11.24 14.78
N PRO A 62 -3.95 -11.77 13.63
CA PRO A 62 -3.11 -11.91 12.44
C PRO A 62 -2.90 -10.56 11.77
N VAL A 63 -1.76 -10.40 11.07
CA VAL A 63 -1.44 -9.20 10.29
C VAL A 63 -2.60 -8.85 9.35
N GLY A 64 -3.10 -7.62 9.48
CA GLY A 64 -4.23 -7.09 8.73
C GLY A 64 -5.62 -7.65 9.08
N GLY A 65 -5.75 -8.54 10.06
CA GLY A 65 -6.98 -9.30 10.36
C GLY A 65 -8.21 -8.48 10.76
N GLY A 66 -7.99 -7.26 11.28
CA GLY A 66 -9.04 -6.32 11.69
C GLY A 66 -9.68 -5.54 10.52
N MET A 67 -9.82 -4.22 10.68
CA MET A 67 -10.47 -3.36 9.68
C MET A 67 -9.77 -3.38 8.31
N THR A 68 -8.45 -3.58 8.30
CA THR A 68 -7.65 -3.67 7.06
C THR A 68 -8.08 -4.82 6.17
N GLY A 69 -8.39 -5.99 6.74
CA GLY A 69 -8.89 -7.12 5.98
C GLY A 69 -10.34 -6.94 5.51
N ARG A 70 -11.09 -5.98 6.06
CA ARG A 70 -12.53 -5.79 5.77
C ARG A 70 -12.86 -4.58 4.90
N THR A 71 -11.91 -3.69 4.65
CA THR A 71 -12.14 -2.51 3.82
C THR A 71 -12.37 -2.91 2.35
N THR A 72 -13.00 -2.03 1.57
CA THR A 72 -13.00 -2.11 0.09
C THR A 72 -11.74 -1.49 -0.53
N ALA A 73 -10.82 -0.98 0.31
CA ALA A 73 -9.64 -0.21 -0.07
C ALA A 73 -9.99 1.08 -0.86
N HIS A 74 -11.19 1.64 -0.66
CA HIS A 74 -11.59 2.89 -1.28
C HIS A 74 -10.86 4.06 -0.63
N LEU A 75 -9.96 4.69 -1.39
CA LEU A 75 -9.21 5.87 -0.97
C LEU A 75 -10.02 7.13 -1.25
N VAL A 76 -10.49 7.78 -0.20
CA VAL A 76 -11.28 9.01 -0.28
C VAL A 76 -11.02 9.87 0.95
N ASN A 77 -11.12 11.18 0.79
CA ASN A 77 -11.15 12.12 1.92
C ASN A 77 -12.59 12.46 2.34
N ALA A 78 -13.59 11.69 1.92
CA ALA A 78 -14.97 11.85 2.35
C ALA A 78 -15.18 11.04 3.64
N LEU A 79 -15.71 11.69 4.68
CA LEU A 79 -15.99 11.06 5.96
C LEU A 79 -17.46 10.62 6.03
N ASP A 80 -17.73 9.56 6.80
CA ASP A 80 -19.08 9.02 7.00
C ASP A 80 -20.01 10.07 7.64
N ASP A 81 -19.57 10.69 8.74
CA ASP A 81 -20.30 11.75 9.44
C ASP A 81 -20.35 13.08 8.66
N ARG A 82 -19.62 13.19 7.55
CA ARG A 82 -19.43 14.40 6.72
C ARG A 82 -18.69 15.53 7.46
N TYR A 83 -18.16 16.46 6.68
CA TYR A 83 -17.38 17.59 7.21
C TYR A 83 -18.19 18.58 8.05
N PHE A 84 -19.49 18.73 7.77
CA PHE A 84 -20.32 19.67 8.53
C PHE A 84 -20.58 19.18 9.97
N GLU A 85 -20.70 17.86 10.21
CA GLU A 85 -20.79 17.34 11.58
C GLU A 85 -19.45 17.43 12.29
N LEU A 86 -18.36 17.13 11.58
CA LEU A 86 -17.02 17.25 12.14
C LEU A 86 -16.70 18.71 12.54
N GLU A 87 -17.07 19.67 11.70
CA GLU A 87 -16.96 21.10 12.00
C GLU A 87 -17.87 21.51 13.17
N ARG A 88 -19.09 20.98 13.26
CA ARG A 88 -19.99 21.24 14.40
C ARG A 88 -19.40 20.75 15.73
N LEU A 89 -18.69 19.62 15.72
CA LEU A 89 -18.13 18.99 16.93
C LEU A 89 -16.75 19.55 17.31
N HIS A 90 -15.90 19.86 16.32
CA HIS A 90 -14.49 20.17 16.52
C HIS A 90 -14.05 21.52 15.95
N GLY A 91 -14.94 22.24 15.28
CA GLY A 91 -14.67 23.52 14.64
C GLY A 91 -14.04 23.39 13.25
N GLU A 92 -14.05 24.51 12.52
CA GLU A 92 -13.62 24.57 11.11
C GLU A 92 -12.16 24.13 10.94
N ARG A 93 -11.28 24.56 11.85
CA ARG A 93 -9.85 24.25 11.80
C ARG A 93 -9.60 22.74 11.85
N ASP A 94 -10.25 22.04 12.77
CA ASP A 94 -9.99 20.60 12.97
C ASP A 94 -10.68 19.77 11.88
N SER A 95 -11.83 20.24 11.39
CA SER A 95 -12.48 19.67 10.20
C SER A 95 -11.58 19.75 8.96
N ARG A 96 -10.94 20.90 8.75
CA ARG A 96 -9.96 21.12 7.69
C ARG A 96 -8.72 20.23 7.85
N LEU A 97 -8.18 20.11 9.06
CA LEU A 97 -7.04 19.23 9.34
C LEU A 97 -7.35 17.77 9.00
N ALA A 98 -8.57 17.28 9.28
CA ALA A 98 -8.98 15.94 8.88
C ALA A 98 -8.98 15.77 7.35
N ALA A 99 -9.46 16.77 6.61
CA ALA A 99 -9.46 16.74 5.14
C ALA A 99 -8.06 16.72 4.55
N GLU A 100 -7.19 17.58 5.07
CA GLU A 100 -5.79 17.67 4.66
C GLU A 100 -5.03 16.38 4.98
N SER A 101 -5.26 15.80 6.16
CA SER A 101 -4.64 14.54 6.56
C SER A 101 -5.00 13.37 5.63
N HIS A 102 -6.29 13.19 5.31
CA HIS A 102 -6.70 12.13 4.37
C HIS A 102 -6.17 12.37 2.96
N THR A 103 -6.15 13.63 2.51
CA THR A 103 -5.60 14.00 1.19
C THR A 103 -4.10 13.70 1.13
N ALA A 104 -3.36 14.03 2.19
CA ALA A 104 -1.94 13.70 2.30
C ALA A 104 -1.70 12.19 2.33
N ALA A 105 -2.56 11.43 3.02
CA ALA A 105 -2.48 9.96 3.02
C ALA A 105 -2.70 9.38 1.62
N ILE A 106 -3.72 9.85 0.88
CA ILE A 106 -3.99 9.43 -0.50
C ILE A 106 -2.78 9.71 -1.39
N ASN A 107 -2.23 10.92 -1.32
CA ASN A 107 -1.05 11.30 -2.09
C ASN A 107 0.21 10.51 -1.70
N ARG A 108 0.22 9.92 -0.50
CA ARG A 108 1.33 9.11 0.01
C ARG A 108 1.21 7.63 -0.33
N VAL A 109 0.00 7.13 -0.64
CA VAL A 109 -0.14 5.79 -1.21
C VAL A 109 0.62 5.80 -2.53
N GLU A 110 1.73 5.06 -2.54
CA GLU A 110 2.77 5.14 -3.55
C GLU A 110 2.20 4.78 -4.94
N VAL A 111 2.15 5.77 -5.83
CA VAL A 111 2.02 5.48 -7.25
C VAL A 111 3.34 4.83 -7.66
N HIS A 112 3.28 3.60 -8.17
CA HIS A 112 4.47 2.95 -8.73
C HIS A 112 4.79 3.57 -10.08
N GLU A 113 5.49 4.70 -10.04
CA GLU A 113 5.93 5.42 -11.23
C GLU A 113 7.22 4.81 -11.78
N ARG A 114 7.21 4.55 -13.08
CA ARG A 114 8.32 4.00 -13.85
C ARG A 114 8.44 4.78 -15.14
N SER A 115 9.66 4.85 -15.67
CA SER A 115 9.91 5.40 -16.99
C SER A 115 9.08 4.65 -18.03
N ALA A 116 8.38 5.39 -18.89
CA ALA A 116 7.66 4.79 -20.02
C ALA A 116 8.62 4.37 -21.15
N VAL A 117 9.92 4.58 -21.01
CA VAL A 117 10.93 4.26 -22.02
C VAL A 117 11.40 2.83 -21.83
N CYS A 118 11.19 2.00 -22.85
CA CYS A 118 11.66 0.62 -22.87
C CYS A 118 13.20 0.57 -22.90
N PRO A 119 13.86 -0.10 -21.93
CA PRO A 119 15.32 -0.16 -21.85
C PRO A 119 15.98 -0.95 -23.00
N HIS A 120 15.20 -1.63 -23.85
CA HIS A 120 15.75 -2.32 -25.01
C HIS A 120 16.31 -1.34 -26.05
N LEU A 121 15.45 -0.49 -26.62
CA LEU A 121 15.79 0.44 -27.72
C LEU A 121 15.04 1.77 -27.64
N GLY A 122 14.51 2.13 -26.46
CA GLY A 122 13.96 3.47 -26.20
C GLY A 122 12.52 3.70 -26.64
N CYS A 123 11.78 2.67 -27.05
CA CYS A 123 10.37 2.83 -27.41
C CYS A 123 9.48 3.14 -26.20
N VAL A 124 8.40 3.90 -26.40
CA VAL A 124 7.42 4.16 -25.34
C VAL A 124 6.50 2.95 -25.17
N VAL A 125 6.41 2.43 -23.94
CA VAL A 125 5.52 1.31 -23.59
C VAL A 125 4.09 1.78 -23.37
N GLY A 126 3.11 0.91 -23.62
CA GLY A 126 1.69 1.17 -23.38
C GLY A 126 1.07 0.18 -22.42
N TRP A 127 0.04 0.60 -21.66
CA TRP A 127 -0.65 -0.28 -20.73
C TRP A 127 -1.60 -1.25 -21.46
N ASN A 128 -1.46 -2.54 -21.17
CA ASN A 128 -2.38 -3.58 -21.59
C ASN A 128 -3.31 -3.95 -20.43
N PHE A 129 -4.57 -3.54 -20.53
CA PHE A 129 -5.58 -3.75 -19.48
C PHE A 129 -5.97 -5.21 -19.26
N LEU A 130 -5.86 -6.06 -20.29
CA LEU A 130 -6.24 -7.47 -20.19
C LEU A 130 -5.21 -8.25 -19.39
N GLU A 131 -3.94 -7.99 -19.69
CA GLU A 131 -2.82 -8.74 -19.15
C GLU A 131 -2.17 -8.06 -17.93
N LYS A 132 -2.56 -6.80 -17.66
CA LYS A 132 -2.00 -5.96 -16.60
C LYS A 132 -0.47 -5.81 -16.73
N THR A 133 -0.02 -5.60 -17.97
CA THR A 133 1.39 -5.42 -18.33
C THR A 133 1.62 -4.11 -19.07
N TRP A 134 2.84 -3.58 -18.97
CA TRP A 134 3.34 -2.57 -19.89
C TRP A 134 3.96 -3.27 -21.10
N ASP A 135 3.40 -3.04 -22.28
CA ASP A 135 3.81 -3.70 -23.52
C ASP A 135 4.56 -2.71 -24.42
N CYS A 136 5.75 -3.10 -24.87
CA CYS A 136 6.53 -2.35 -25.85
C CYS A 136 6.05 -2.72 -27.27
N PRO A 137 5.47 -1.77 -28.02
CA PRO A 137 4.87 -2.06 -29.32
C PRO A 137 5.90 -2.35 -30.43
N CYS A 138 7.18 -2.03 -30.20
CA CYS A 138 8.21 -2.14 -31.22
C CYS A 138 8.71 -3.59 -31.39
N HIS A 139 9.15 -4.21 -30.30
CA HIS A 139 9.87 -5.49 -30.34
C HIS A 139 9.30 -6.52 -29.35
N GLY A 140 8.20 -6.19 -28.67
CA GLY A 140 7.46 -7.15 -27.85
C GLY A 140 7.97 -7.35 -26.42
N SER A 141 8.86 -6.47 -25.90
CA SER A 141 9.20 -6.48 -24.47
C SER A 141 7.94 -6.24 -23.65
N ARG A 142 7.77 -6.96 -22.54
CA ARG A 142 6.64 -6.79 -21.60
C ARG A 142 7.17 -6.63 -20.19
N PHE A 143 6.51 -5.80 -19.40
CA PHE A 143 6.83 -5.55 -18.01
C PHE A 143 5.58 -5.73 -17.16
N ASP A 144 5.71 -6.20 -15.92
CA ASP A 144 4.58 -6.28 -15.00
C ASP A 144 4.10 -4.89 -14.55
N ALA A 145 3.04 -4.84 -13.74
CA ALA A 145 2.47 -3.60 -13.23
C ALA A 145 3.46 -2.68 -12.49
N TYR A 146 4.58 -3.22 -12.03
CA TYR A 146 5.62 -2.52 -11.25
C TYR A 146 6.86 -2.20 -12.09
N GLY A 147 6.82 -2.47 -13.40
CA GLY A 147 7.90 -2.21 -14.35
C GLY A 147 8.98 -3.30 -14.38
N LYS A 148 8.77 -4.45 -13.75
CA LYS A 148 9.74 -5.56 -13.82
C LYS A 148 9.62 -6.29 -15.15
N VAL A 149 10.75 -6.67 -15.75
CA VAL A 149 10.74 -7.47 -16.99
C VAL A 149 9.94 -8.75 -16.79
N PHE A 150 8.94 -8.91 -17.65
CA PHE A 150 8.08 -10.10 -17.75
C PHE A 150 8.42 -10.91 -19.00
N ASN A 151 8.71 -10.25 -20.13
CA ASN A 151 9.14 -10.88 -21.36
C ASN A 151 10.14 -10.00 -22.12
N GLY A 152 11.17 -10.63 -22.71
CA GLY A 152 12.19 -9.95 -23.51
C GLY A 152 11.65 -9.41 -24.85
N PRO A 153 12.46 -8.68 -25.63
CA PRO A 153 13.92 -8.68 -25.64
C PRO A 153 14.63 -7.79 -24.60
N ALA A 154 13.91 -6.92 -23.87
CA ALA A 154 14.52 -6.18 -22.75
C ALA A 154 15.09 -7.15 -21.70
N ASN A 155 16.29 -6.84 -21.19
CA ASN A 155 16.98 -7.59 -20.15
C ASN A 155 17.06 -6.82 -18.81
N GLU A 156 16.46 -5.64 -18.74
CA GLU A 156 16.44 -4.75 -17.58
C GLU A 156 15.01 -4.25 -17.33
N ASN A 157 14.70 -3.89 -16.08
CA ASN A 157 13.40 -3.34 -15.69
C ASN A 157 13.21 -1.92 -16.23
N LEU A 158 11.98 -1.41 -16.26
CA LEU A 158 11.74 0.01 -16.43
C LEU A 158 12.42 0.78 -15.29
N ALA A 159 13.16 1.82 -15.63
CA ALA A 159 13.79 2.72 -14.66
C ALA A 159 12.73 3.41 -13.78
N PRO A 160 13.10 3.93 -12.59
CA PRO A 160 12.28 4.91 -11.86
C PRO A 160 11.84 6.08 -12.78
N ALA A 161 10.69 6.71 -12.50
CA ALA A 161 10.17 7.79 -13.35
C ALA A 161 11.03 9.07 -13.34
N ASP A 162 11.87 9.24 -12.32
CA ASP A 162 12.69 10.45 -12.09
C ASP A 162 14.13 10.34 -12.62
N GLU A 163 14.47 9.28 -13.36
CA GLU A 163 15.78 9.09 -14.03
C GLU A 163 15.79 9.54 -15.50
#